data_AF-A0A2D5QNU7-F1
#
_entry.id   AF-A0A2D5QNU7-F1
#
_cell.length_a   1.000
_cell.length_b   1.000
_cell.length_c   1.000
_cell.angle_alpha   90.00
_cell.angle_beta   90.00
_cell.angle_gamma   90.00
#
_symmetry.space_group_name_H-M   'P 1'
#
loop_
_entity.id
_entity.type
_entity.pdbx_description
1 polymer ?
#
loop_
_entity_poly.entity_id
_entity_poly.type
_entity_poly.pdbx_seq_one_letter_code
_entity_poly.pdbx_strand_id
1 'polypeptide(L)'
;MSKEDLSKEDLSKEDLSKEDLSKEDLSKEDLSKEDLETLSISLNECIAQEVKDCDLSHYDFNGLILSHSRFTRVKFHQVEFIGTNLNDVVFDQCDFTDSSFVYAHLENTRFIDCILDQVKVLGTSLDSMIVDYAQERDQQNPKLDEVNLRFSRSYAVRSFYTQGYLYEVYYWPSVCRQDSSPSNDRPLILLHGMTGHALDYEPLAQRLSRPIYAINLLGHGKSDYQSVRTLSGALDVEADFFDEGFNEDRAISEHDERSAFESRKAPEYLEVVQQVKGLIEQITEIDRFTSFDVMGYSMGGRLALHIAYLFSQVSHKSSTLKTLLLVSTGLGIEEEQLRAARRVSDCLWSDALWHSQDTAHFLTLWNQQPLLARLADKNPQEASRINQHRRQHHARGLAIAFDSLGQGVMPPMHQNLSQINCDLVWVTGADDEKYVMIAEQALRLSKGQLEHISIEGCGHSPHLEALEQFCSKLSAQLATESNRSNFI
;
A
#
# COMPACT_ATOMS: atom_id res chain seq x y z
N MET A 1 1.09 24.02 -55.21
CA MET A 1 0.35 22.77 -55.44
C MET A 1 0.67 21.88 -54.25
N SER A 2 -0.21 21.49 -53.35
CA SER A 2 -1.58 21.86 -52.97
C SER A 2 -1.61 21.54 -51.47
N LYS A 3 -2.27 22.38 -50.67
CA LYS A 3 -2.65 22.00 -49.29
C LYS A 3 -3.55 20.78 -49.41
N GLU A 4 -3.12 19.63 -48.92
CA GLU A 4 -4.04 18.54 -48.65
C GLU A 4 -4.74 18.85 -47.34
N ASP A 5 -6.05 19.04 -47.47
CA ASP A 5 -7.01 19.32 -46.42
C ASP A 5 -7.53 17.95 -45.97
N LEU A 6 -6.99 17.42 -44.87
CA LEU A 6 -7.35 16.12 -44.29
C LEU A 6 -8.53 16.22 -43.31
N SER A 7 -9.42 17.18 -43.49
CA SER A 7 -10.56 17.42 -42.58
C SER A 7 -11.66 16.34 -42.57
N LYS A 8 -11.40 15.13 -43.12
CA LYS A 8 -12.35 14.00 -43.17
C LYS A 8 -11.67 12.62 -43.28
N GLU A 9 -10.64 12.34 -42.51
CA GLU A 9 -10.23 10.94 -42.31
C GLU A 9 -10.87 10.40 -41.03
N ASP A 10 -11.66 9.34 -41.21
CA ASP A 10 -12.32 8.57 -40.16
C ASP A 10 -11.27 7.62 -39.56
N LEU A 11 -10.72 8.01 -38.42
CA LEU A 11 -9.63 7.30 -37.71
C LEU A 11 -10.12 6.08 -36.90
N SER A 12 -11.38 5.65 -37.05
CA SER A 12 -11.96 4.51 -36.32
C SER A 12 -11.31 3.14 -36.59
N LYS A 13 -10.18 3.08 -37.30
CA LYS A 13 -9.50 1.84 -37.71
C LYS A 13 -7.97 1.84 -37.58
N GLU A 14 -7.35 2.85 -37.00
CA GLU A 14 -5.89 2.82 -36.77
C GLU A 14 -5.54 2.32 -35.36
N ASP A 15 -4.60 1.37 -35.31
CA ASP A 15 -4.09 0.74 -34.09
C ASP A 15 -3.13 1.71 -33.38
N LEU A 16 -3.68 2.50 -32.44
CA LEU A 16 -2.96 3.52 -31.66
C LEU A 16 -2.10 2.93 -30.52
N SER A 17 -1.98 1.61 -30.40
CA SER A 17 -1.25 0.94 -29.30
C SER A 17 0.28 1.19 -29.27
N LYS A 18 0.82 1.98 -30.21
CA LYS A 18 2.26 2.19 -30.39
C LYS A 18 2.72 3.64 -30.56
N GLU A 19 1.82 4.62 -30.49
CA GLU A 19 2.21 6.02 -30.70
C GLU A 19 2.42 6.80 -29.39
N ASP A 20 3.47 7.62 -29.38
CA ASP A 20 3.83 8.52 -28.29
C ASP A 20 2.92 9.76 -28.33
N LEU A 21 1.75 9.66 -27.68
CA LEU A 21 0.72 10.70 -27.61
C LEU A 21 1.18 11.97 -26.86
N SER A 22 2.40 11.99 -26.30
CA SER A 22 2.92 13.15 -25.55
C SER A 22 3.17 14.41 -26.41
N LYS A 23 2.95 14.32 -27.74
CA LYS A 23 3.22 15.38 -28.72
C LYS A 23 2.02 15.78 -29.57
N GLU A 24 0.86 15.14 -29.40
CA GLU A 24 -0.32 15.47 -30.20
C GLU A 24 -1.21 16.50 -29.51
N ASP A 25 -1.58 17.53 -30.28
CA ASP A 25 -2.49 18.59 -29.83
C ASP A 25 -3.94 18.06 -29.94
N LEU A 26 -4.36 17.32 -28.92
CA LEU A 26 -5.70 16.73 -28.80
C LEU A 26 -6.82 17.78 -28.62
N SER A 27 -6.50 19.08 -28.65
CA SER A 27 -7.46 20.17 -28.42
C SER A 27 -8.50 20.38 -29.53
N LYS A 28 -8.50 19.56 -30.60
CA LYS A 28 -9.32 19.78 -31.80
C LYS A 28 -10.13 18.57 -32.29
N GLU A 29 -10.06 17.44 -31.62
CA GLU A 29 -10.81 16.23 -31.99
C GLU A 29 -11.83 15.93 -30.90
N ASP A 30 -13.10 15.75 -31.26
CA ASP A 30 -14.16 15.27 -30.35
C ASP A 30 -13.87 13.79 -30.03
N LEU A 31 -13.19 13.53 -28.90
CA LEU A 31 -12.94 12.16 -28.43
C LEU A 31 -14.27 11.49 -28.04
N SER A 32 -14.55 10.32 -28.61
CA SER A 32 -15.74 9.53 -28.29
C SER A 32 -15.58 8.83 -26.93
N LYS A 33 -16.68 8.27 -26.40
CA LYS A 33 -16.64 7.47 -25.16
C LYS A 33 -15.69 6.25 -25.29
N GLU A 34 -15.66 5.63 -26.47
CA GLU A 34 -14.73 4.53 -26.79
C GLU A 34 -13.27 5.00 -26.79
N ASP A 35 -13.01 6.22 -27.27
CA ASP A 35 -11.68 6.82 -27.23
C ASP A 35 -11.25 7.15 -25.79
N LEU A 36 -12.17 7.60 -24.94
CA LEU A 36 -11.91 7.85 -23.52
C LEU A 36 -11.73 6.56 -22.71
N GLU A 37 -12.45 5.49 -23.04
CA GLU A 37 -12.25 4.16 -22.45
C GLU A 37 -10.92 3.57 -22.90
N THR A 38 -10.55 3.74 -24.18
CA THR A 38 -9.24 3.36 -24.72
C THR A 38 -8.12 4.20 -24.11
N LEU A 39 -8.34 5.50 -23.90
CA LEU A 39 -7.43 6.40 -23.20
C LEU A 39 -7.27 5.98 -21.73
N SER A 40 -8.38 5.66 -21.05
CA SER A 40 -8.39 5.14 -19.67
C SER A 40 -7.63 3.81 -19.58
N ILE A 41 -7.83 2.89 -20.52
CA ILE A 41 -7.10 1.61 -20.60
C ILE A 41 -5.62 1.87 -20.86
N SER A 42 -5.27 2.73 -21.83
CA SER A 42 -3.90 3.09 -22.17
C SER A 42 -3.16 3.78 -21.01
N LEU A 43 -3.84 4.69 -20.28
CA LEU A 43 -3.33 5.34 -19.07
C LEU A 43 -3.14 4.34 -17.91
N ASN A 44 -4.01 3.33 -17.79
CA ASN A 44 -3.88 2.28 -16.78
C ASN A 44 -2.79 1.25 -17.14
N GLU A 45 -2.59 0.95 -18.42
CA GLU A 45 -1.51 0.05 -18.90
C GLU A 45 -0.14 0.75 -18.85
N CYS A 46 -0.09 2.07 -18.96
CA CYS A 46 1.10 2.89 -18.78
C CYS A 46 1.06 3.68 -17.46
N ILE A 47 1.51 3.05 -16.36
CA ILE A 47 1.53 3.58 -14.97
C ILE A 47 2.32 4.91 -14.76
N ALA A 48 2.67 5.67 -15.80
CA ALA A 48 3.41 6.93 -15.67
C ALA A 48 3.26 7.92 -16.84
N GLN A 49 2.08 8.06 -17.47
CA GLN A 49 1.90 9.12 -18.48
C GLN A 49 1.18 10.36 -17.94
N GLU A 50 1.77 11.52 -18.22
CA GLU A 50 1.30 12.84 -17.86
C GLU A 50 0.51 13.44 -19.03
N VAL A 51 -0.75 13.82 -18.78
CA VAL A 51 -1.57 14.60 -19.71
C VAL A 51 -1.30 16.07 -19.43
N LYS A 52 -0.97 16.85 -20.46
CA LYS A 52 -0.64 18.27 -20.27
C LYS A 52 -1.10 19.15 -21.40
N ASP A 53 -1.32 20.42 -21.06
CA ASP A 53 -1.51 21.51 -22.04
C ASP A 53 -2.70 21.31 -23.01
N CYS A 54 -3.77 20.63 -22.58
CA CYS A 54 -4.94 20.34 -23.40
C CYS A 54 -6.25 20.87 -22.77
N ASP A 55 -7.30 20.92 -23.58
CA ASP A 55 -8.65 21.29 -23.17
C ASP A 55 -9.54 20.05 -23.21
N LEU A 56 -9.97 19.59 -22.04
CA LEU A 56 -10.86 18.46 -21.83
C LEU A 56 -12.20 18.91 -21.25
N SER A 57 -12.57 20.16 -21.49
CA SER A 57 -13.90 20.67 -21.14
C SER A 57 -14.98 19.91 -21.90
N HIS A 58 -16.14 19.70 -21.26
CA HIS A 58 -17.32 19.04 -21.83
C HIS A 58 -17.23 17.53 -22.11
N TYR A 59 -16.11 16.89 -21.80
CA TYR A 59 -15.98 15.42 -21.88
C TYR A 59 -16.62 14.71 -20.69
N ASP A 60 -17.07 13.48 -20.92
CA ASP A 60 -17.67 12.62 -19.89
C ASP A 60 -16.61 11.74 -19.23
N PHE A 61 -16.35 11.98 -17.95
CA PHE A 61 -15.39 11.21 -17.15
C PHE A 61 -16.06 10.29 -16.15
N ASN A 62 -17.39 10.18 -16.18
CA ASN A 62 -18.16 9.44 -15.19
C ASN A 62 -17.75 7.96 -15.14
N GLY A 63 -17.48 7.45 -13.94
CA GLY A 63 -17.12 6.05 -13.69
C GLY A 63 -15.73 5.62 -14.18
N LEU A 64 -14.94 6.50 -14.80
CA LEU A 64 -13.58 6.16 -15.25
C LEU A 64 -12.62 5.88 -14.08
N ILE A 65 -11.58 5.11 -14.37
CA ILE A 65 -10.49 4.84 -13.42
C ILE A 65 -9.26 5.58 -13.91
N LEU A 66 -8.97 6.71 -13.28
CA LEU A 66 -7.82 7.57 -13.61
C LEU A 66 -6.79 7.61 -12.49
N SER A 67 -6.91 6.74 -11.48
CA SER A 67 -6.03 6.72 -10.32
C SER A 67 -4.55 6.72 -10.72
N HIS A 68 -3.71 7.42 -9.94
CA HIS A 68 -2.25 7.59 -10.18
C HIS A 68 -1.84 8.42 -11.42
N SER A 69 -2.80 8.99 -12.16
CA SER A 69 -2.51 9.86 -13.31
C SER A 69 -2.01 11.25 -12.89
N ARG A 70 -1.35 11.95 -13.83
CA ARG A 70 -1.02 13.38 -13.68
C ARG A 70 -1.62 14.19 -14.82
N PHE A 71 -2.26 15.30 -14.46
CA PHE A 71 -2.78 16.30 -15.37
C PHE A 71 -2.12 17.64 -15.07
N THR A 72 -1.51 18.27 -16.07
CA THR A 72 -0.75 19.52 -15.90
C THR A 72 -1.25 20.58 -16.88
N ARG A 73 -1.75 21.71 -16.39
CA ARG A 73 -2.31 22.81 -17.22
C ARG A 73 -3.44 22.35 -18.15
N VAL A 74 -4.32 21.49 -17.63
CA VAL A 74 -5.48 20.97 -18.36
C VAL A 74 -6.76 21.71 -17.95
N LYS A 75 -7.64 21.98 -18.90
CA LYS A 75 -8.97 22.55 -18.62
C LYS A 75 -10.02 21.46 -18.56
N PHE A 76 -10.80 21.50 -17.49
CA PHE A 76 -11.94 20.64 -17.22
C PHE A 76 -13.14 21.54 -16.90
N HIS A 77 -13.55 22.43 -17.80
CA HIS A 77 -14.73 23.28 -17.57
C HIS A 77 -16.01 22.47 -17.78
N GLN A 78 -16.93 22.55 -16.82
CA GLN A 78 -18.25 21.90 -16.91
C GLN A 78 -18.18 20.39 -17.16
N VAL A 79 -17.22 19.72 -16.53
CA VAL A 79 -16.97 18.28 -16.65
C VAL A 79 -17.64 17.52 -15.50
N GLU A 80 -18.17 16.32 -15.79
CA GLU A 80 -18.70 15.41 -14.78
C GLU A 80 -17.71 14.25 -14.51
N PHE A 81 -17.35 14.11 -13.23
CA PHE A 81 -16.52 13.05 -12.65
C PHE A 81 -17.34 12.18 -11.68
N ILE A 82 -18.60 11.89 -12.02
CA ILE A 82 -19.50 11.16 -11.14
C ILE A 82 -19.03 9.72 -10.99
N GLY A 83 -18.76 9.30 -9.75
CA GLY A 83 -18.28 7.94 -9.47
C GLY A 83 -16.89 7.62 -10.03
N THR A 84 -16.17 8.61 -10.55
CA THR A 84 -14.83 8.43 -11.13
C THR A 84 -13.82 8.14 -10.03
N ASN A 85 -12.94 7.18 -10.26
CA ASN A 85 -11.81 6.91 -9.38
C ASN A 85 -10.64 7.83 -9.75
N LEU A 86 -10.45 8.86 -8.93
CA LEU A 86 -9.38 9.85 -9.05
C LEU A 86 -8.34 9.70 -7.92
N ASN A 87 -8.29 8.54 -7.27
CA ASN A 87 -7.40 8.30 -6.15
C ASN A 87 -5.94 8.46 -6.56
N ASP A 88 -5.15 9.13 -5.71
CA ASP A 88 -3.73 9.37 -5.93
C ASP A 88 -3.40 10.15 -7.24
N VAL A 89 -4.38 10.81 -7.87
CA VAL A 89 -4.17 11.69 -9.04
C VAL A 89 -3.52 13.00 -8.64
N VAL A 90 -2.64 13.54 -9.50
CA VAL A 90 -2.10 14.89 -9.34
C VAL A 90 -2.61 15.81 -10.46
N PHE A 91 -3.39 16.80 -10.07
CA PHE A 91 -3.75 17.94 -10.90
C PHE A 91 -2.81 19.11 -10.58
N ASP A 92 -2.09 19.62 -11.57
CA ASP A 92 -1.16 20.75 -11.45
C ASP A 92 -1.61 21.85 -12.42
N GLN A 93 -1.92 23.05 -11.91
CA GLN A 93 -2.36 24.21 -12.69
C GLN A 93 -3.59 23.93 -13.59
N CYS A 94 -4.45 22.99 -13.20
CA CYS A 94 -5.66 22.64 -13.93
C CYS A 94 -6.85 23.53 -13.54
N ASP A 95 -7.84 23.62 -14.41
CA ASP A 95 -9.04 24.43 -14.18
C ASP A 95 -10.32 23.59 -14.20
N PHE A 96 -11.05 23.56 -13.10
CA PHE A 96 -12.28 22.77 -12.90
C PHE A 96 -13.54 23.63 -12.77
N THR A 97 -13.52 24.85 -13.30
CA THR A 97 -14.66 25.77 -13.16
C THR A 97 -15.97 25.10 -13.61
N ASP A 98 -16.99 25.14 -12.75
CA ASP A 98 -18.33 24.57 -12.95
C ASP A 98 -18.40 23.02 -13.06
N SER A 99 -17.37 22.29 -12.62
CA SER A 99 -17.30 20.82 -12.72
C SER A 99 -17.88 20.08 -11.51
N SER A 100 -18.14 18.78 -11.68
CA SER A 100 -18.82 17.94 -10.69
C SER A 100 -18.00 16.71 -10.34
N PHE A 101 -17.70 16.52 -9.07
CA PHE A 101 -17.04 15.35 -8.49
C PHE A 101 -17.98 14.50 -7.64
N VAL A 102 -19.29 14.55 -7.89
CA VAL A 102 -20.31 13.88 -7.07
C VAL A 102 -20.04 12.36 -7.00
N TYR A 103 -19.94 11.79 -5.80
CA TYR A 103 -19.54 10.39 -5.56
C TYR A 103 -18.17 9.97 -6.14
N ALA A 104 -17.33 10.91 -6.57
CA ALA A 104 -15.97 10.59 -6.99
C ALA A 104 -15.15 10.03 -5.83
N HIS A 105 -14.14 9.22 -6.14
CA HIS A 105 -13.15 8.80 -5.17
C HIS A 105 -11.93 9.72 -5.29
N LEU A 106 -11.66 10.49 -4.24
CA LEU A 106 -10.61 11.52 -4.20
C LEU A 106 -9.56 11.22 -3.12
N GLU A 107 -9.38 9.96 -2.74
CA GLU A 107 -8.40 9.60 -1.73
C GLU A 107 -6.97 9.93 -2.21
N ASN A 108 -6.28 10.81 -1.50
CA ASN A 108 -4.92 11.29 -1.78
C ASN A 108 -4.77 12.03 -3.12
N THR A 109 -5.87 12.48 -3.72
CA THR A 109 -5.83 13.36 -4.89
C THR A 109 -5.23 14.71 -4.52
N ARG A 110 -4.30 15.20 -5.34
CA ARG A 110 -3.64 16.50 -5.15
C ARG A 110 -4.10 17.50 -6.19
N PHE A 111 -4.57 18.65 -5.72
CA PHE A 111 -4.84 19.83 -6.54
C PHE A 111 -3.78 20.88 -6.23
N ILE A 112 -2.84 21.11 -7.14
CA ILE A 112 -1.74 22.05 -7.01
C ILE A 112 -2.01 23.20 -7.96
N ASP A 113 -2.16 24.42 -7.44
CA ASP A 113 -2.41 25.63 -8.24
C ASP A 113 -3.65 25.53 -9.16
N CYS A 114 -4.61 24.70 -8.78
CA CYS A 114 -5.84 24.48 -9.54
C CYS A 114 -6.92 25.53 -9.25
N ILE A 115 -7.76 25.76 -10.25
CA ILE A 115 -9.00 26.54 -10.11
C ILE A 115 -10.13 25.55 -9.82
N LEU A 116 -10.84 25.74 -8.70
CA LEU A 116 -11.93 24.86 -8.23
C LEU A 116 -13.24 25.65 -8.04
N ASP A 117 -13.45 26.67 -8.86
CA ASP A 117 -14.60 27.57 -8.71
C ASP A 117 -15.90 26.85 -9.08
N GLN A 118 -16.90 26.93 -8.20
CA GLN A 118 -18.25 26.34 -8.40
C GLN A 118 -18.28 24.81 -8.57
N VAL A 119 -17.29 24.08 -8.03
CA VAL A 119 -17.29 22.61 -8.09
C VAL A 119 -18.36 21.98 -7.18
N LYS A 120 -18.97 20.88 -7.63
CA LYS A 120 -19.93 20.09 -6.85
C LYS A 120 -19.27 18.82 -6.29
N VAL A 121 -19.47 18.50 -5.00
CA VAL A 121 -18.78 17.39 -4.30
C VAL A 121 -19.72 16.53 -3.43
N LEU A 122 -21.00 16.43 -3.79
CA LEU A 122 -21.98 15.68 -3.00
C LEU A 122 -21.61 14.19 -2.95
N GLY A 123 -21.57 13.59 -1.75
CA GLY A 123 -21.30 12.15 -1.59
C GLY A 123 -19.84 11.74 -1.75
N THR A 124 -18.94 12.71 -1.88
CA THR A 124 -17.51 12.55 -2.13
C THR A 124 -16.75 12.73 -0.82
N SER A 125 -15.87 11.79 -0.48
CA SER A 125 -15.02 11.91 0.71
C SER A 125 -13.88 12.91 0.46
N LEU A 126 -13.77 13.95 1.28
CA LEU A 126 -12.74 15.00 1.15
C LEU A 126 -11.62 14.90 2.17
N ASP A 127 -11.71 13.97 3.13
CA ASP A 127 -10.81 13.86 4.28
C ASP A 127 -9.34 13.62 3.89
N SER A 128 -9.10 13.08 2.70
CA SER A 128 -7.79 12.73 2.16
C SER A 128 -7.40 13.58 0.94
N MET A 129 -8.19 14.59 0.57
CA MET A 129 -7.90 15.48 -0.55
C MET A 129 -6.85 16.53 -0.12
N ILE A 130 -5.83 16.72 -0.95
CA ILE A 130 -4.75 17.69 -0.71
C ILE A 130 -4.90 18.84 -1.70
N VAL A 131 -4.96 20.08 -1.19
CA VAL A 131 -5.02 21.28 -2.02
C VAL A 131 -3.85 22.20 -1.65
N ASP A 132 -2.97 22.44 -2.62
CA ASP A 132 -1.80 23.30 -2.50
C ASP A 132 -1.99 24.53 -3.40
N TYR A 133 -1.87 25.73 -2.83
CA TYR A 133 -1.88 26.99 -3.58
C TYR A 133 -0.49 27.65 -3.51
N ALA A 134 0.03 28.12 -4.63
CA ALA A 134 1.18 29.00 -4.70
C ALA A 134 0.86 30.29 -3.93
N GLN A 135 1.82 30.75 -3.13
CA GLN A 135 1.65 31.77 -2.10
C GLN A 135 1.31 33.19 -2.59
N GLU A 136 0.93 33.39 -3.84
CA GLU A 136 0.66 34.71 -4.41
C GLU A 136 -0.55 34.69 -5.38
N ARG A 137 -1.78 34.54 -4.84
CA ARG A 137 -2.98 35.00 -5.54
C ARG A 137 -3.91 35.78 -4.61
N ASP A 138 -4.47 36.82 -5.19
CA ASP A 138 -5.06 38.02 -4.61
C ASP A 138 -6.23 37.78 -3.65
N GLN A 139 -6.37 38.65 -2.64
CA GLN A 139 -7.26 38.53 -1.46
C GLN A 139 -8.76 38.79 -1.74
N GLN A 140 -9.30 38.45 -2.91
CA GLN A 140 -10.66 38.89 -3.28
C GLN A 140 -11.65 37.86 -3.83
N ASN A 141 -11.39 36.55 -3.78
CA ASN A 141 -12.42 35.54 -4.03
C ASN A 141 -12.68 34.72 -2.76
N PRO A 142 -13.95 34.49 -2.35
CA PRO A 142 -14.24 33.78 -1.12
C PRO A 142 -13.81 32.32 -1.30
N LYS A 143 -12.67 32.00 -0.68
CA LYS A 143 -12.13 30.66 -0.47
C LYS A 143 -13.27 29.73 -0.03
N LEU A 144 -13.33 28.53 -0.61
CA LEU A 144 -13.94 27.37 0.05
C LEU A 144 -13.51 27.39 1.52
N ASP A 145 -14.47 27.56 2.42
CA ASP A 145 -14.23 27.99 3.79
C ASP A 145 -13.11 27.18 4.46
N GLU A 146 -12.17 27.95 4.98
CA GLU A 146 -10.90 27.61 5.63
C GLU A 146 -11.09 26.86 6.97
N VAL A 147 -12.17 26.08 7.13
CA VAL A 147 -12.69 25.65 8.45
C VAL A 147 -12.75 24.14 8.68
N ASN A 148 -12.48 23.22 7.73
CA ASN A 148 -12.64 21.79 8.02
C ASN A 148 -11.54 20.78 7.59
N LEU A 149 -10.39 21.18 7.05
CA LEU A 149 -9.37 20.19 6.60
C LEU A 149 -8.03 20.23 7.35
N ARG A 150 -7.88 21.05 8.39
CA ARG A 150 -6.75 20.91 9.34
C ARG A 150 -7.13 20.02 10.51
N PHE A 151 -7.50 18.77 10.24
CA PHE A 151 -7.28 17.74 11.24
C PHE A 151 -5.81 17.32 11.14
N SER A 152 -5.03 17.78 12.12
CA SER A 152 -3.60 17.61 12.29
C SER A 152 -3.18 16.14 12.46
N ARG A 153 -3.26 15.33 11.40
CA ARG A 153 -2.60 14.02 11.38
C ARG A 153 -1.13 14.24 11.07
N SER A 154 -0.24 13.58 11.80
CA SER A 154 1.22 13.64 11.57
C SER A 154 1.68 12.75 10.41
N TYR A 155 0.74 12.19 9.64
CA TYR A 155 0.97 11.22 8.57
C TYR A 155 0.05 11.45 7.37
N ALA A 156 0.52 11.04 6.21
CA ALA A 156 -0.25 10.87 4.98
C ALA A 156 -0.53 9.38 4.73
N VAL A 157 -1.50 9.09 3.86
CA VAL A 157 -1.75 7.74 3.35
C VAL A 157 -1.48 7.78 1.83
N ARG A 158 -1.00 6.68 1.26
CA ARG A 158 -0.82 6.50 -0.18
C ARG A 158 -1.34 5.12 -0.57
N SER A 159 -2.00 5.02 -1.70
CA SER A 159 -2.39 3.73 -2.26
C SER A 159 -1.40 3.34 -3.35
N PHE A 160 -1.08 2.05 -3.42
CA PHE A 160 -0.19 1.50 -4.41
C PHE A 160 -0.79 0.23 -5.00
N TYR A 161 -0.69 0.08 -6.32
CA TYR A 161 -1.07 -1.14 -7.00
C TYR A 161 0.18 -1.93 -7.41
N THR A 162 0.20 -3.20 -7.05
CA THR A 162 1.29 -4.12 -7.41
C THR A 162 0.70 -5.48 -7.74
N GLN A 163 0.96 -5.94 -8.97
CA GLN A 163 0.51 -7.24 -9.49
C GLN A 163 -1.01 -7.50 -9.33
N GLY A 164 -1.84 -6.45 -9.48
CA GLY A 164 -3.31 -6.56 -9.35
C GLY A 164 -3.84 -6.52 -7.92
N TYR A 165 -3.04 -6.07 -6.96
CA TYR A 165 -3.43 -5.92 -5.55
C TYR A 165 -3.24 -4.48 -5.10
N LEU A 166 -4.18 -3.98 -4.31
CA LEU A 166 -4.14 -2.66 -3.71
C LEU A 166 -3.46 -2.74 -2.34
N TYR A 167 -2.52 -1.84 -2.08
CA TYR A 167 -1.84 -1.68 -0.81
C TYR A 167 -1.98 -0.26 -0.29
N GLU A 168 -2.47 -0.13 0.93
CA GLU A 168 -2.51 1.12 1.68
C GLU A 168 -1.21 1.28 2.49
N VAL A 169 -0.54 2.43 2.33
CA VAL A 169 0.74 2.73 2.98
C VAL A 169 0.65 4.05 3.72
N TYR A 170 0.93 4.02 5.01
CA TYR A 170 0.95 5.20 5.88
C TYR A 170 2.36 5.76 5.92
N TYR A 171 2.48 7.07 5.72
CA TYR A 171 3.76 7.75 5.62
C TYR A 171 3.87 8.90 6.62
N TRP A 172 4.88 8.87 7.47
CA TRP A 172 5.26 9.98 8.34
C TRP A 172 6.49 10.66 7.75
N PRO A 173 6.39 11.93 7.31
CA PRO A 173 7.56 12.68 6.89
C PRO A 173 8.50 12.92 8.07
N SER A 174 9.80 13.02 7.80
CA SER A 174 10.78 13.39 8.84
C SER A 174 10.36 14.74 9.44
N VAL A 175 10.17 14.81 10.75
CA VAL A 175 9.82 16.06 11.44
C VAL A 175 10.95 17.07 11.18
N CYS A 176 10.63 18.17 10.49
CA CYS A 176 11.59 19.19 10.05
C CYS A 176 12.67 19.49 11.09
N ARG A 177 13.93 19.17 10.77
CA ARG A 177 15.06 19.96 11.31
C ARG A 177 15.03 21.31 10.61
N GLN A 178 15.24 22.39 11.35
CA GLN A 178 15.35 23.76 10.81
C GLN A 178 16.60 23.98 9.92
N ASP A 179 17.33 22.93 9.56
CA ASP A 179 18.54 23.00 8.75
C ASP A 179 18.29 22.47 7.33
N SER A 180 18.45 23.36 6.36
CA SER A 180 18.19 23.18 4.93
C SER A 180 19.25 22.35 4.19
N SER A 181 19.67 21.21 4.75
CA SER A 181 20.48 20.23 4.02
C SER A 181 19.59 19.10 3.52
N PRO A 182 19.70 18.64 2.26
CA PRO A 182 18.98 17.46 1.78
C PRO A 182 19.43 16.26 2.63
N SER A 183 18.58 15.82 3.55
CA SER A 183 18.94 14.69 4.41
C SER A 183 18.97 13.44 3.55
N ASN A 184 20.14 12.83 3.49
CA ASN A 184 20.39 11.46 3.04
C ASN A 184 19.73 10.43 4.01
N ASP A 185 18.53 10.75 4.52
CA ASP A 185 17.82 10.01 5.54
C ASP A 185 17.14 8.82 4.89
N ARG A 186 17.75 7.65 5.10
CA ARG A 186 17.20 6.38 4.67
C ARG A 186 15.83 6.21 5.34
N PRO A 187 14.76 5.91 4.61
CA PRO A 187 13.46 5.68 5.22
C PRO A 187 13.48 4.34 5.96
N LEU A 188 12.63 4.23 6.99
CA LEU A 188 12.34 2.97 7.64
C LEU A 188 10.97 2.46 7.18
N ILE A 189 10.97 1.29 6.53
CA ILE A 189 9.76 0.63 6.03
C ILE A 189 9.31 -0.42 7.05
N LEU A 190 8.04 -0.37 7.47
CA LEU A 190 7.48 -1.15 8.56
C LEU A 190 6.43 -2.15 8.04
N LEU A 191 6.60 -3.42 8.42
CA LEU A 191 5.68 -4.52 8.08
C LEU A 191 5.10 -5.13 9.36
N HIS A 192 3.79 -5.01 9.56
CA HIS A 192 3.10 -5.46 10.77
C HIS A 192 2.88 -6.98 10.83
N GLY A 193 2.46 -7.47 12.01
CA GLY A 193 2.12 -8.88 12.24
C GLY A 193 0.73 -9.27 11.74
N MET A 194 0.36 -10.55 11.87
CA MET A 194 -0.99 -11.02 11.54
C MET A 194 -2.02 -10.28 12.40
N THR A 195 -3.11 -9.81 11.81
CA THR A 195 -4.12 -8.90 12.40
C THR A 195 -3.60 -7.51 12.79
N GLY A 196 -2.37 -7.15 12.43
CA GLY A 196 -1.82 -5.83 12.71
C GLY A 196 -2.34 -4.77 11.73
N HIS A 197 -2.06 -3.51 12.04
CA HIS A 197 -2.37 -2.38 11.17
C HIS A 197 -1.17 -1.43 11.09
N ALA A 198 -1.00 -0.73 9.97
CA ALA A 198 0.07 0.25 9.77
C ALA A 198 0.10 1.35 10.85
N LEU A 199 -1.09 1.82 11.27
CA LEU A 199 -1.25 2.80 12.36
C LEU A 199 -0.83 2.28 13.75
N ASP A 200 -0.60 0.98 13.92
CA ASP A 200 -0.04 0.47 15.17
C ASP A 200 1.36 1.04 15.41
N TYR A 201 2.06 1.44 14.35
CA TYR A 201 3.39 2.06 14.41
C TYR A 201 3.40 3.57 14.66
N GLU A 202 2.25 4.26 14.73
CA GLU A 202 2.22 5.71 14.93
C GLU A 202 3.03 6.18 16.16
N PRO A 203 2.94 5.56 17.36
CA PRO A 203 3.74 5.97 18.51
C PRO A 203 5.24 5.81 18.30
N LEU A 204 5.64 4.79 17.52
CA LEU A 204 7.03 4.56 17.13
C LEU A 204 7.47 5.62 16.10
N ALA A 205 6.62 5.92 15.12
CA ALA A 205 6.94 6.88 14.07
C ALA A 205 7.16 8.29 14.61
N GLN A 206 6.36 8.72 15.59
CA GLN A 206 6.51 10.01 16.26
C GLN A 206 7.81 10.15 17.08
N ARG A 207 8.51 9.04 17.38
CA ARG A 207 9.75 9.03 18.18
C ARG A 207 11.02 8.96 17.34
N LEU A 208 10.92 8.60 16.08
CA LEU A 208 12.06 8.42 15.20
C LEU A 208 12.21 9.64 14.28
N SER A 209 13.38 10.26 14.29
CA SER A 209 13.69 11.41 13.44
C SER A 209 14.11 10.98 12.03
N ARG A 210 13.22 10.29 11.30
CA ARG A 210 13.45 9.87 9.91
C ARG A 210 12.13 9.59 9.18
N PRO A 211 12.11 9.57 7.84
CA PRO A 211 10.92 9.18 7.07
C PRO A 211 10.50 7.73 7.38
N ILE A 212 9.21 7.49 7.59
CA ILE A 212 8.67 6.16 7.94
C ILE A 212 7.51 5.81 7.04
N TYR A 213 7.53 4.59 6.49
CA TYR A 213 6.45 4.03 5.69
C TYR A 213 5.97 2.75 6.36
N ALA A 214 4.70 2.70 6.76
CA ALA A 214 4.08 1.50 7.31
C ALA A 214 3.08 0.95 6.30
N ILE A 215 3.27 -0.30 5.88
CA ILE A 215 2.45 -0.95 4.86
C ILE A 215 1.36 -1.77 5.56
N ASN A 216 0.10 -1.54 5.22
CA ASN A 216 -0.95 -2.51 5.49
C ASN A 216 -0.74 -3.69 4.53
N LEU A 217 -0.45 -4.87 5.08
CA LEU A 217 -0.21 -6.07 4.29
C LEU A 217 -1.52 -6.61 3.70
N LEU A 218 -1.43 -7.45 2.66
CA LEU A 218 -2.59 -8.05 2.00
C LEU A 218 -3.61 -8.59 3.02
N GLY A 219 -4.88 -8.22 2.85
CA GLY A 219 -5.97 -8.62 3.73
C GLY A 219 -6.10 -7.80 5.01
N HIS A 220 -5.28 -6.77 5.20
CA HIS A 220 -5.30 -5.87 6.36
C HIS A 220 -5.58 -4.42 5.93
N GLY A 221 -6.16 -3.64 6.83
CA GLY A 221 -6.66 -2.29 6.55
C GLY A 221 -7.52 -2.26 5.29
N LYS A 222 -7.20 -1.34 4.37
CA LYS A 222 -7.78 -1.27 3.02
C LYS A 222 -6.94 -1.98 1.96
N SER A 223 -5.88 -2.68 2.34
CA SER A 223 -5.06 -3.45 1.39
C SER A 223 -5.80 -4.72 1.02
N ASP A 224 -6.36 -4.73 -0.18
CA ASP A 224 -7.31 -5.75 -0.61
C ASP A 224 -7.02 -6.24 -2.03
N TYR A 225 -7.61 -7.38 -2.34
CA TYR A 225 -7.67 -7.93 -3.67
C TYR A 225 -8.79 -7.26 -4.47
N GLN A 226 -8.46 -6.18 -5.19
CA GLN A 226 -9.29 -5.70 -6.29
C GLN A 226 -8.71 -6.25 -7.60
N SER A 227 -9.15 -7.44 -8.00
CA SER A 227 -8.87 -7.86 -9.37
C SER A 227 -9.60 -6.91 -10.31
N VAL A 228 -8.95 -6.51 -11.40
CA VAL A 228 -9.60 -5.79 -12.51
C VAL A 228 -10.83 -6.58 -13.03
N ARG A 229 -10.87 -7.91 -12.82
CA ARG A 229 -12.03 -8.78 -13.11
C ARG A 229 -13.24 -8.54 -12.19
N THR A 230 -13.02 -8.17 -10.92
CA THR A 230 -14.11 -7.84 -9.98
C THR A 230 -14.74 -6.48 -10.29
N LEU A 231 -13.99 -5.57 -10.92
CA LEU A 231 -14.52 -4.29 -11.40
C LEU A 231 -15.30 -4.45 -12.71
N SER A 232 -14.90 -5.33 -13.62
CA SER A 232 -15.68 -5.60 -14.85
C SER A 232 -17.06 -6.18 -14.54
N GLY A 233 -17.17 -7.05 -13.53
CA GLY A 233 -18.45 -7.60 -13.06
C GLY A 233 -19.32 -6.62 -12.27
N ALA A 234 -18.76 -5.51 -11.76
CA ALA A 234 -19.51 -4.44 -11.09
C ALA A 234 -19.97 -3.33 -12.05
N LEU A 235 -19.43 -3.31 -13.27
CA LEU A 235 -19.67 -2.28 -14.29
C LEU A 235 -20.61 -2.75 -15.42
N ASP A 236 -21.28 -3.91 -15.30
CA ASP A 236 -22.16 -4.48 -16.35
C ASP A 236 -21.49 -4.51 -17.75
N VAL A 237 -20.17 -4.73 -17.79
CA VAL A 237 -19.44 -4.88 -19.05
C VAL A 237 -19.41 -6.37 -19.37
N GLU A 238 -20.17 -6.79 -20.38
CA GLU A 238 -20.21 -8.18 -20.87
C GLU A 238 -18.77 -8.70 -21.07
N ALA A 239 -18.49 -9.82 -20.40
CA ALA A 239 -17.16 -10.44 -20.33
C ALA A 239 -16.79 -11.21 -21.61
N ASP A 240 -17.02 -10.61 -22.79
CA ASP A 240 -16.77 -11.26 -24.08
C ASP A 240 -15.31 -11.14 -24.57
N PHE A 241 -14.44 -10.44 -23.84
CA PHE A 241 -13.04 -10.23 -24.25
C PHE A 241 -12.03 -11.25 -23.70
N PHE A 242 -12.46 -12.25 -22.90
CA PHE A 242 -11.56 -13.27 -22.35
C PHE A 242 -12.16 -14.67 -22.35
N ASP A 243 -12.61 -15.17 -23.52
CA ASP A 243 -12.87 -16.61 -23.65
C ASP A 243 -12.55 -17.13 -25.06
N GLU A 244 -11.26 -17.41 -25.31
CA GLU A 244 -10.91 -18.52 -26.19
C GLU A 244 -10.53 -19.73 -25.34
N GLY A 245 -11.56 -20.36 -24.78
CA GLY A 245 -11.65 -21.81 -24.77
C GLY A 245 -11.95 -22.40 -23.41
N PHE A 246 -13.22 -22.58 -23.08
CA PHE A 246 -13.78 -23.86 -22.64
C PHE A 246 -15.32 -23.85 -22.82
N ASN A 247 -15.81 -24.62 -23.79
CA ASN A 247 -17.23 -24.87 -24.01
C ASN A 247 -17.71 -25.94 -23.02
N GLU A 248 -18.78 -25.68 -22.25
CA GLU A 248 -20.02 -26.49 -22.21
C GLU A 248 -21.00 -25.98 -21.14
N ASP A 249 -22.12 -25.43 -21.63
CA ASP A 249 -23.50 -25.53 -21.15
C ASP A 249 -23.79 -25.73 -19.65
N ARG A 250 -24.38 -24.70 -19.03
CA ARG A 250 -25.58 -24.85 -18.19
C ARG A 250 -26.28 -23.52 -17.95
N ALA A 251 -27.50 -23.42 -18.47
CA ALA A 251 -28.46 -22.37 -18.17
C ALA A 251 -28.72 -22.29 -16.65
N ILE A 252 -28.58 -21.10 -16.06
CA ILE A 252 -29.07 -20.77 -14.73
C ILE A 252 -30.01 -19.58 -14.87
N SER A 253 -31.23 -19.79 -14.36
CA SER A 253 -32.37 -18.87 -14.37
C SER A 253 -32.13 -17.61 -13.54
N GLU A 254 -32.64 -16.50 -14.06
CA GLU A 254 -32.86 -15.21 -13.39
C GLU A 254 -33.51 -15.38 -12.00
N HIS A 255 -32.72 -15.27 -10.94
CA HIS A 255 -33.09 -14.79 -9.59
C HIS A 255 -31.96 -15.08 -8.59
N ASP A 256 -30.85 -14.31 -8.61
CA ASP A 256 -30.00 -14.06 -7.42
C ASP A 256 -28.88 -13.02 -7.68
N GLU A 257 -29.22 -11.75 -7.97
CA GLU A 257 -28.24 -10.67 -8.21
C GLU A 257 -27.67 -10.02 -6.93
N ARG A 258 -27.49 -10.78 -5.83
CA ARG A 258 -26.86 -10.25 -4.59
C ARG A 258 -25.73 -11.09 -4.01
N SER A 259 -25.15 -11.99 -4.80
CA SER A 259 -23.86 -12.61 -4.47
C SER A 259 -22.98 -12.73 -5.70
N ALA A 260 -22.38 -11.62 -6.14
CA ALA A 260 -21.17 -11.72 -6.94
C ALA A 260 -20.13 -12.50 -6.10
N PHE A 261 -19.87 -13.74 -6.48
CA PHE A 261 -18.96 -14.68 -5.82
C PHE A 261 -17.53 -14.10 -5.83
N GLU A 262 -17.10 -13.44 -4.76
CA GLU A 262 -15.68 -13.21 -4.52
C GLU A 262 -15.01 -14.58 -4.33
N SER A 263 -14.17 -14.99 -5.29
CA SER A 263 -13.45 -16.25 -5.21
C SER A 263 -12.44 -16.22 -4.07
N ARG A 264 -12.38 -17.27 -3.23
CA ARG A 264 -11.31 -17.51 -2.25
C ARG A 264 -10.01 -17.94 -2.94
N LYS A 265 -9.55 -17.17 -3.92
CA LYS A 265 -8.29 -17.43 -4.61
C LYS A 265 -7.23 -16.49 -4.04
N ALA A 266 -6.72 -16.87 -2.88
CA ALA A 266 -5.64 -16.15 -2.24
C ALA A 266 -4.33 -16.34 -3.04
N PRO A 267 -3.48 -15.31 -3.17
CA PRO A 267 -2.17 -15.46 -3.79
C PRO A 267 -1.27 -16.37 -2.96
N GLU A 268 -0.29 -16.98 -3.62
CA GLU A 268 0.73 -17.78 -2.95
C GLU A 268 1.66 -16.89 -2.12
N TYR A 269 2.27 -17.45 -1.07
CA TYR A 269 3.17 -16.71 -0.17
C TYR A 269 4.26 -15.94 -0.92
N LEU A 270 4.90 -16.58 -1.91
CA LEU A 270 5.97 -15.96 -2.69
C LEU A 270 5.47 -14.89 -3.68
N GLU A 271 4.19 -14.95 -4.10
CA GLU A 271 3.58 -13.87 -4.88
C GLU A 271 3.43 -12.62 -4.00
N VAL A 272 2.96 -12.78 -2.76
CA VAL A 272 2.87 -11.65 -1.80
C VAL A 272 4.26 -11.08 -1.47
N VAL A 273 5.29 -11.93 -1.37
CA VAL A 273 6.69 -11.46 -1.24
C VAL A 273 7.09 -10.56 -2.40
N GLN A 274 6.78 -10.95 -3.64
CA GLN A 274 7.11 -10.16 -4.83
C GLN A 274 6.30 -8.87 -4.91
N GLN A 275 5.00 -8.92 -4.57
CA GLN A 275 4.14 -7.75 -4.49
C GLN A 275 4.73 -6.69 -3.55
N VAL A 276 5.03 -7.08 -2.31
CA VAL A 276 5.54 -6.16 -1.29
C VAL A 276 6.97 -5.70 -1.59
N LYS A 277 7.79 -6.54 -2.23
CA LYS A 277 9.09 -6.10 -2.77
C LYS A 277 8.90 -5.00 -3.83
N GLY A 278 8.00 -5.20 -4.80
CA GLY A 278 7.71 -4.21 -5.85
C GLY A 278 7.16 -2.90 -5.26
N LEU A 279 6.30 -3.00 -4.25
CA LEU A 279 5.81 -1.85 -3.49
C LEU A 279 6.95 -1.05 -2.84
N ILE A 280 7.91 -1.73 -2.20
CA ILE A 280 9.09 -1.09 -1.62
C ILE A 280 9.92 -0.39 -2.70
N GLU A 281 10.11 -1.02 -3.87
CA GLU A 281 10.81 -0.42 -4.99
C GLU A 281 10.09 0.86 -5.46
N GLN A 282 8.78 0.82 -5.66
CA GLN A 282 7.95 1.99 -6.00
C GLN A 282 8.09 3.13 -4.98
N ILE A 283 8.00 2.83 -3.68
CA ILE A 283 8.19 3.83 -2.61
C ILE A 283 9.57 4.49 -2.73
N THR A 284 10.62 3.68 -2.89
CA THR A 284 11.99 4.20 -2.97
C THR A 284 12.24 5.01 -4.24
N GLU A 285 11.58 4.67 -5.34
CA GLU A 285 11.71 5.38 -6.62
C GLU A 285 10.97 6.73 -6.59
N ILE A 286 9.69 6.74 -6.19
CA ILE A 286 8.84 7.94 -6.15
C ILE A 286 9.46 9.01 -5.24
N ASP A 287 9.91 8.61 -4.05
CA ASP A 287 10.50 9.53 -3.08
C ASP A 287 12.04 9.62 -3.19
N ARG A 288 12.62 9.00 -4.24
CA ARG A 288 14.04 9.12 -4.65
C ARG A 288 15.05 8.69 -3.57
N PHE A 289 14.74 7.64 -2.82
CA PHE A 289 15.64 7.04 -1.85
C PHE A 289 16.61 6.06 -2.51
N THR A 290 17.92 6.31 -2.37
CA THR A 290 18.98 5.39 -2.85
C THR A 290 19.27 4.25 -1.88
N SER A 291 18.81 4.35 -0.64
CA SER A 291 18.90 3.27 0.34
C SER A 291 17.83 3.39 1.42
N PHE A 292 17.48 2.27 2.04
CA PHE A 292 16.38 2.16 3.01
C PHE A 292 16.67 1.06 4.03
N ASP A 293 15.92 1.10 5.14
CA ASP A 293 15.94 0.09 6.19
C ASP A 293 14.53 -0.54 6.29
N VAL A 294 14.42 -1.80 6.70
CA VAL A 294 13.15 -2.51 6.88
C VAL A 294 13.04 -3.03 8.30
N MET A 295 11.88 -2.86 8.92
CA MET A 295 11.52 -3.53 10.16
C MET A 295 10.25 -4.35 9.96
N GLY A 296 10.32 -5.64 10.28
CA GLY A 296 9.16 -6.52 10.24
C GLY A 296 8.88 -7.15 11.60
N TYR A 297 7.61 -7.15 12.00
CA TYR A 297 7.15 -7.79 13.24
C TYR A 297 6.41 -9.10 12.95
N SER A 298 6.85 -10.20 13.59
CA SER A 298 6.17 -11.50 13.54
C SER A 298 5.89 -11.98 12.10
N MET A 299 4.64 -11.95 11.62
CA MET A 299 4.31 -12.24 10.21
C MET A 299 5.05 -11.30 9.24
N GLY A 300 5.01 -9.99 9.46
CA GLY A 300 5.70 -9.02 8.61
C GLY A 300 7.22 -9.21 8.61
N GLY A 301 7.80 -9.73 9.70
CA GLY A 301 9.21 -10.11 9.74
C GLY A 301 9.55 -11.34 8.89
N ARG A 302 8.67 -12.35 8.87
CA ARG A 302 8.82 -13.53 8.00
C ARG A 302 8.82 -13.13 6.52
N LEU A 303 7.96 -12.18 6.18
CA LEU A 303 7.88 -11.59 4.85
C LEU A 303 9.14 -10.76 4.54
N ALA A 304 9.55 -9.89 5.47
CA ALA A 304 10.76 -9.06 5.36
C ALA A 304 12.03 -9.89 5.12
N LEU A 305 12.15 -11.07 5.77
CA LEU A 305 13.26 -12.00 5.55
C LEU A 305 13.38 -12.44 4.09
N HIS A 306 12.26 -12.80 3.47
CA HIS A 306 12.23 -13.22 2.07
C HIS A 306 12.49 -12.03 1.14
N ILE A 307 11.92 -10.87 1.44
CA ILE A 307 12.17 -9.64 0.68
C ILE A 307 13.66 -9.28 0.70
N ALA A 308 14.30 -9.32 1.87
CA ALA A 308 15.73 -9.02 1.98
C ALA A 308 16.62 -10.04 1.27
N TYR A 309 16.24 -11.32 1.30
CA TYR A 309 16.88 -12.34 0.50
C TYR A 309 16.79 -12.02 -0.99
N LEU A 310 15.60 -11.69 -1.50
CA LEU A 310 15.41 -11.32 -2.91
C LEU A 310 16.20 -10.07 -3.29
N PHE A 311 16.19 -9.02 -2.45
CA PHE A 311 17.06 -7.87 -2.67
C PHE A 311 18.52 -8.34 -2.77
N SER A 312 18.99 -9.22 -1.90
CA SER A 312 20.39 -9.69 -1.92
C SER A 312 20.80 -10.42 -3.20
N GLN A 313 19.85 -10.99 -3.95
CA GLN A 313 20.12 -11.72 -5.19
C GLN A 313 20.22 -10.84 -6.45
N VAL A 314 19.80 -9.57 -6.38
CA VAL A 314 19.76 -8.68 -7.56
C VAL A 314 21.06 -7.85 -7.66
N SER A 315 21.72 -7.85 -8.82
CA SER A 315 22.98 -7.11 -9.04
C SER A 315 22.80 -5.62 -9.33
N HIS A 316 21.69 -5.24 -9.97
CA HIS A 316 21.38 -3.84 -10.33
C HIS A 316 20.12 -3.39 -9.59
N LYS A 317 20.26 -2.45 -8.66
CA LYS A 317 19.15 -1.95 -7.84
C LYS A 317 19.12 -0.43 -7.88
N SER A 318 17.92 0.13 -8.00
CA SER A 318 17.69 1.58 -7.84
C SER A 318 17.94 2.03 -6.39
N SER A 319 17.60 1.16 -5.42
CA SER A 319 17.75 1.39 -3.99
C SER A 319 18.34 0.18 -3.26
N THR A 320 19.08 0.42 -2.17
CA THR A 320 19.75 -0.64 -1.40
C THR A 320 19.15 -0.80 0.00
N LEU A 321 18.69 -2.01 0.33
CA LEU A 321 18.36 -2.41 1.71
C LEU A 321 19.65 -2.48 2.53
N LYS A 322 19.68 -1.81 3.68
CA LYS A 322 20.90 -1.70 4.48
C LYS A 322 20.81 -2.29 5.86
N THR A 323 19.66 -2.15 6.50
CA THR A 323 19.39 -2.82 7.77
C THR A 323 18.04 -3.52 7.70
N LEU A 324 18.00 -4.78 8.09
CA LEU A 324 16.78 -5.55 8.32
C LEU A 324 16.63 -5.82 9.83
N LEU A 325 15.58 -5.25 10.41
CA LEU A 325 15.20 -5.45 11.80
C LEU A 325 14.01 -6.40 11.90
N LEU A 326 14.17 -7.45 12.71
CA LEU A 326 13.20 -8.52 12.81
C LEU A 326 12.74 -8.65 14.26
N VAL A 327 11.51 -8.24 14.50
CA VAL A 327 10.92 -8.24 15.84
C VAL A 327 10.11 -9.50 16.03
N SER A 328 10.52 -10.35 16.97
CA SER A 328 9.87 -11.61 17.33
C SER A 328 9.49 -12.44 16.09
N THR A 329 10.48 -12.66 15.23
CA THR A 329 10.30 -13.28 13.90
C THR A 329 10.83 -14.72 13.86
N GLY A 330 10.07 -15.60 13.21
CA GLY A 330 10.44 -16.99 12.93
C GLY A 330 11.24 -17.17 11.64
N LEU A 331 12.11 -18.19 11.57
CA LEU A 331 12.78 -18.62 10.33
C LEU A 331 11.91 -19.49 9.41
N GLY A 332 10.66 -19.75 9.78
CA GLY A 332 9.79 -20.76 9.14
C GLY A 332 9.86 -22.12 9.84
N ILE A 333 9.23 -23.13 9.26
CA ILE A 333 9.19 -24.50 9.81
C ILE A 333 9.92 -25.42 8.80
N GLU A 334 11.04 -26.02 9.18
CA GLU A 334 11.84 -26.89 8.28
C GLU A 334 11.16 -28.24 8.02
N GLU A 335 10.62 -28.84 9.08
CA GLU A 335 9.96 -30.14 9.05
C GLU A 335 8.63 -30.06 8.30
N GLU A 336 8.53 -30.72 7.14
CA GLU A 336 7.33 -30.65 6.30
C GLU A 336 6.07 -31.13 7.02
N GLN A 337 6.19 -32.14 7.89
CA GLN A 337 5.05 -32.64 8.67
C GLN A 337 4.51 -31.58 9.64
N LEU A 338 5.39 -30.87 10.35
CA LEU A 338 5.00 -29.77 11.24
C LEU A 338 4.46 -28.58 10.45
N ARG A 339 5.02 -28.32 9.27
CA ARG A 339 4.56 -27.27 8.36
C ARG A 339 3.17 -27.58 7.80
N ALA A 340 2.89 -28.83 7.45
CA ALA A 340 1.57 -29.30 7.03
C ALA A 340 0.53 -29.19 8.16
N ALA A 341 0.89 -29.61 9.38
CA ALA A 341 0.03 -29.43 10.55
C ALA A 341 -0.28 -27.94 10.80
N ARG A 342 0.72 -27.07 10.58
CA ARG A 342 0.52 -25.63 10.68
C ARG A 342 -0.40 -25.08 9.59
N ARG A 343 -0.32 -25.55 8.34
CA ARG A 343 -1.27 -25.17 7.29
C ARG A 343 -2.70 -25.51 7.68
N VAL A 344 -2.94 -26.71 8.23
CA VAL A 344 -4.28 -27.08 8.73
C VAL A 344 -4.74 -26.11 9.82
N SER A 345 -3.88 -25.78 10.79
CA SER A 345 -4.22 -24.81 11.84
C SER A 345 -4.49 -23.39 11.30
N ASP A 346 -3.74 -22.92 10.31
CA ASP A 346 -3.95 -21.61 9.69
C ASP A 346 -5.26 -21.62 8.87
N CYS A 347 -5.54 -22.71 8.13
CA CYS A 347 -6.79 -22.88 7.37
C CYS A 347 -8.03 -22.89 8.27
N LEU A 348 -7.98 -23.44 9.49
CA LEU A 348 -9.12 -23.38 10.41
C LEU A 348 -9.49 -21.94 10.78
N TRP A 349 -8.51 -21.06 10.96
CA TRP A 349 -8.76 -19.63 11.19
C TRP A 349 -9.31 -18.94 9.94
N SER A 350 -8.72 -19.22 8.78
CA SER A 350 -9.20 -18.71 7.51
C SER A 350 -10.64 -19.12 7.22
N ASP A 351 -10.96 -20.41 7.39
CA ASP A 351 -12.31 -20.95 7.22
C ASP A 351 -13.28 -20.28 8.20
N ALA A 352 -12.93 -20.16 9.48
CA ALA A 352 -13.80 -19.51 10.46
C ALA A 352 -14.10 -18.05 10.08
N LEU A 353 -13.10 -17.29 9.66
CA LEU A 353 -13.24 -15.92 9.17
C LEU A 353 -14.10 -15.83 7.90
N TRP A 354 -13.84 -16.73 6.94
CA TRP A 354 -14.55 -16.77 5.66
C TRP A 354 -16.05 -17.04 5.84
N HIS A 355 -16.40 -17.99 6.71
CA HIS A 355 -17.80 -18.38 6.94
C HIS A 355 -18.53 -17.44 7.89
N SER A 356 -17.89 -16.99 8.98
CA SER A 356 -18.57 -16.14 9.97
C SER A 356 -18.73 -14.70 9.49
N GLN A 357 -17.77 -14.21 8.70
CA GLN A 357 -17.60 -12.80 8.36
C GLN A 357 -17.64 -11.85 9.58
N ASP A 358 -17.29 -12.36 10.77
CA ASP A 358 -17.33 -11.62 12.02
C ASP A 358 -15.92 -11.34 12.54
N THR A 359 -15.36 -10.21 12.10
CA THR A 359 -14.04 -9.74 12.56
C THR A 359 -13.98 -9.56 14.07
N ALA A 360 -15.05 -9.06 14.71
CA ALA A 360 -15.03 -8.74 16.14
C ALA A 360 -15.00 -10.02 17.00
N HIS A 361 -15.78 -11.02 16.63
CA HIS A 361 -15.77 -12.32 17.29
C HIS A 361 -14.42 -13.03 17.10
N PHE A 362 -13.91 -13.05 15.86
CA PHE A 362 -12.58 -13.61 15.59
C PHE A 362 -11.51 -12.94 16.45
N LEU A 363 -11.46 -11.60 16.50
CA LEU A 363 -10.45 -10.87 17.27
C LEU A 363 -10.55 -11.17 18.77
N THR A 364 -11.76 -11.41 19.28
CA THR A 364 -11.96 -11.81 20.69
C THR A 364 -11.24 -13.12 20.99
N LEU A 365 -11.41 -14.13 20.12
CA LEU A 365 -10.73 -15.42 20.28
C LEU A 365 -9.23 -15.32 20.00
N TRP A 366 -8.85 -14.59 18.94
CA TRP A 366 -7.46 -14.42 18.52
C TRP A 366 -6.61 -13.78 19.61
N ASN A 367 -7.12 -12.72 20.26
CA ASN A 367 -6.42 -12.01 21.32
C ASN A 367 -6.33 -12.78 22.65
N GLN A 368 -7.15 -13.82 22.85
CA GLN A 368 -7.07 -14.68 24.05
C GLN A 368 -5.92 -15.69 23.97
N GLN A 369 -5.25 -15.81 22.83
CA GLN A 369 -4.08 -16.68 22.72
C GLN A 369 -2.99 -16.23 23.69
N PRO A 370 -2.30 -17.16 24.38
CA PRO A 370 -1.28 -16.82 25.40
C PRO A 370 -0.21 -15.85 24.92
N LEU A 371 0.16 -15.94 23.64
CA LEU A 371 1.16 -15.07 23.01
C LEU A 371 0.72 -13.59 22.93
N LEU A 372 -0.57 -13.33 22.79
CA LEU A 372 -1.13 -12.00 22.52
C LEU A 372 -1.84 -11.38 23.73
N ALA A 373 -2.35 -12.22 24.64
CA ALA A 373 -3.09 -11.78 25.83
C ALA A 373 -2.26 -10.84 26.73
N ARG A 374 -0.94 -11.02 26.75
CA ARG A 374 -0.02 -10.24 27.59
C ARG A 374 -0.09 -8.73 27.36
N LEU A 375 -0.29 -8.28 26.12
CA LEU A 375 -0.35 -6.83 25.84
C LEU A 375 -1.51 -6.17 26.59
N ALA A 376 -2.66 -6.84 26.66
CA ALA A 376 -3.82 -6.34 27.39
C ALA A 376 -3.56 -6.23 28.90
N ASP A 377 -2.76 -7.15 29.45
CA ASP A 377 -2.40 -7.13 30.87
C ASP A 377 -1.37 -6.05 31.21
N LYS A 378 -0.38 -5.84 30.35
CA LYS A 378 0.76 -4.93 30.60
C LYS A 378 0.52 -3.50 30.14
N ASN A 379 -0.23 -3.31 29.05
CA ASN A 379 -0.53 -2.01 28.48
C ASN A 379 -1.96 -1.98 27.91
N PRO A 380 -3.01 -1.93 28.77
CA PRO A 380 -4.40 -2.03 28.34
C PRO A 380 -4.85 -0.86 27.45
N GLN A 381 -4.25 0.32 27.61
CA GLN A 381 -4.54 1.48 26.76
C GLN A 381 -4.08 1.22 25.33
N GLU A 382 -2.84 0.74 25.18
CA GLU A 382 -2.29 0.40 23.86
C GLU A 382 -3.01 -0.79 23.23
N ALA A 383 -3.33 -1.81 24.01
CA ALA A 383 -4.16 -2.93 23.54
C ALA A 383 -5.52 -2.44 23.02
N SER A 384 -6.15 -1.47 23.69
CA SER A 384 -7.42 -0.89 23.26
C SER A 384 -7.29 -0.08 21.96
N ARG A 385 -6.21 0.70 21.83
CA ARG A 385 -5.88 1.47 20.61
C ARG A 385 -5.70 0.55 19.41
N ILE A 386 -4.86 -0.48 19.55
CA ILE A 386 -4.62 -1.45 18.48
C ILE A 386 -5.90 -2.18 18.12
N ASN A 387 -6.68 -2.63 19.11
CA ASN A 387 -7.97 -3.29 18.84
C ASN A 387 -8.96 -2.40 18.08
N GLN A 388 -8.88 -1.06 18.20
CA GLN A 388 -9.68 -0.16 17.38
C GLN A 388 -9.30 -0.24 15.90
N HIS A 389 -8.00 -0.33 15.59
CA HIS A 389 -7.54 -0.53 14.21
C HIS A 389 -7.89 -1.92 13.70
N ARG A 390 -7.66 -2.97 14.50
CA ARG A 390 -7.94 -4.36 14.09
C ARG A 390 -9.40 -4.58 13.70
N ARG A 391 -10.32 -3.91 14.38
CA ARG A 391 -11.77 -3.98 14.07
C ARG A 391 -12.14 -3.40 12.71
N GLN A 392 -11.25 -2.62 12.08
CA GLN A 392 -11.46 -2.06 10.75
C GLN A 392 -11.15 -3.07 9.64
N HIS A 393 -10.55 -4.22 9.95
CA HIS A 393 -10.29 -5.26 8.97
C HIS A 393 -11.57 -5.96 8.51
N HIS A 394 -11.61 -6.31 7.23
CA HIS A 394 -12.60 -7.23 6.72
C HIS A 394 -12.23 -8.67 7.05
N ALA A 395 -13.20 -9.46 7.53
CA ALA A 395 -12.98 -10.85 7.89
C ALA A 395 -12.45 -11.67 6.70
N ARG A 396 -12.95 -11.41 5.49
CA ARG A 396 -12.48 -12.04 4.24
C ARG A 396 -11.02 -11.67 3.93
N GLY A 397 -10.66 -10.41 4.11
CA GLY A 397 -9.27 -9.97 3.98
C GLY A 397 -8.35 -10.74 4.92
N LEU A 398 -8.73 -10.85 6.19
CA LEU A 398 -7.94 -11.63 7.16
C LEU A 398 -7.87 -13.12 6.79
N ALA A 399 -8.95 -13.70 6.26
CA ALA A 399 -8.93 -15.08 5.75
C ALA A 399 -7.91 -15.26 4.62
N ILE A 400 -7.89 -14.35 3.64
CA ILE A 400 -6.87 -14.31 2.57
C ILE A 400 -5.47 -14.19 3.18
N ALA A 401 -5.28 -13.35 4.20
CA ALA A 401 -4.01 -13.22 4.88
C ALA A 401 -3.56 -14.53 5.56
N PHE A 402 -4.47 -15.30 6.17
CA PHE A 402 -4.12 -16.63 6.71
C PHE A 402 -3.71 -17.61 5.61
N ASP A 403 -4.44 -17.63 4.51
CA ASP A 403 -4.17 -18.54 3.39
C ASP A 403 -2.83 -18.20 2.71
N SER A 404 -2.51 -16.91 2.52
CA SER A 404 -1.29 -16.46 1.83
C SER A 404 -0.07 -16.28 2.73
N LEU A 405 -0.24 -15.79 3.97
CA LEU A 405 0.84 -15.34 4.85
C LEU A 405 1.00 -16.21 6.11
N GLY A 406 0.24 -17.30 6.22
CA GLY A 406 0.37 -18.32 7.25
C GLY A 406 1.80 -18.87 7.37
N GLN A 407 2.17 -19.33 8.56
CA GLN A 407 3.52 -19.90 8.76
C GLN A 407 3.64 -21.28 8.08
N GLY A 408 2.50 -21.96 7.85
CA GLY A 408 2.48 -23.25 7.17
C GLY A 408 2.80 -23.19 5.67
N VAL A 409 2.57 -22.04 5.02
CA VAL A 409 2.85 -21.86 3.58
C VAL A 409 4.21 -21.22 3.31
N MET A 410 4.78 -20.54 4.32
CA MET A 410 6.11 -19.94 4.25
C MET A 410 7.21 -20.99 4.00
N PRO A 411 8.08 -20.81 3.00
CA PRO A 411 9.32 -21.58 2.87
C PRO A 411 10.30 -21.33 4.04
N PRO A 412 10.97 -22.37 4.58
CA PRO A 412 11.94 -22.17 5.65
C PRO A 412 13.21 -21.45 5.15
N MET A 413 13.70 -20.51 5.95
CA MET A 413 14.85 -19.64 5.61
C MET A 413 16.18 -20.08 6.22
N HIS A 414 16.22 -21.22 6.92
CA HIS A 414 17.39 -21.71 7.65
C HIS A 414 18.64 -21.84 6.77
N GLN A 415 18.47 -22.26 5.51
CA GLN A 415 19.58 -22.44 4.54
C GLN A 415 19.93 -21.17 3.76
N ASN A 416 19.02 -20.18 3.72
CA ASN A 416 19.17 -18.96 2.94
C ASN A 416 19.58 -17.75 3.78
N LEU A 417 19.54 -17.85 5.11
CA LEU A 417 19.82 -16.73 6.02
C LEU A 417 21.20 -16.10 5.78
N SER A 418 22.25 -16.91 5.58
CA SER A 418 23.61 -16.42 5.33
C SER A 418 23.82 -15.77 3.95
N GLN A 419 22.80 -15.78 3.10
CA GLN A 419 22.83 -15.17 1.76
C GLN A 419 22.20 -13.77 1.76
N ILE A 420 21.66 -13.32 2.89
CA ILE A 420 21.12 -11.97 3.04
C ILE A 420 22.29 -11.00 3.26
N ASN A 421 22.38 -10.00 2.39
CA ASN A 421 23.45 -9.01 2.34
C ASN A 421 22.97 -7.65 2.83
N CYS A 422 22.74 -7.54 4.14
CA CYS A 422 22.46 -6.30 4.88
C CYS A 422 22.75 -6.52 6.36
N ASP A 423 22.79 -5.45 7.17
CA ASP A 423 22.89 -5.58 8.63
C ASP A 423 21.63 -6.28 9.16
N LEU A 424 21.81 -7.41 9.86
CA LEU A 424 20.70 -8.19 10.44
C LEU A 424 20.59 -7.92 11.94
N VAL A 425 19.45 -7.41 12.38
CA VAL A 425 19.15 -7.19 13.80
C VAL A 425 17.89 -7.95 14.18
N TRP A 426 18.02 -8.92 15.07
CA TRP A 426 16.89 -9.63 15.67
C TRP A 426 16.55 -9.02 17.02
N VAL A 427 15.29 -8.67 17.23
CA VAL A 427 14.79 -8.13 18.50
C VAL A 427 13.75 -9.06 19.06
N THR A 428 13.90 -9.47 20.32
CA THR A 428 12.93 -10.31 21.03
C THR A 428 12.60 -9.69 22.37
N GLY A 429 11.42 -10.03 22.93
CA GLY A 429 11.20 -9.82 24.35
C GLY A 429 11.82 -10.95 25.15
N ALA A 430 12.44 -10.62 26.27
CA ALA A 430 13.12 -11.59 27.14
C ALA A 430 12.16 -12.66 27.69
N ASP A 431 10.87 -12.33 27.83
CA ASP A 431 9.84 -13.23 28.34
C ASP A 431 9.25 -14.15 27.23
N ASP A 432 9.66 -13.98 25.97
CA ASP A 432 9.24 -14.82 24.85
C ASP A 432 10.29 -15.90 24.54
N GLU A 433 10.35 -16.91 25.41
CA GLU A 433 11.33 -18.00 25.35
C GLU A 433 11.42 -18.64 23.96
N LYS A 434 10.26 -18.82 23.30
CA LYS A 434 10.21 -19.42 21.95
C LYS A 434 10.98 -18.58 20.95
N TYR A 435 10.72 -17.27 20.89
CA TYR A 435 11.36 -16.42 19.89
C TYR A 435 12.78 -16.02 20.27
N VAL A 436 13.13 -16.03 21.56
CA VAL A 436 14.53 -15.97 22.03
C VAL A 436 15.32 -17.16 21.48
N MET A 437 14.83 -18.39 21.64
CA MET A 437 15.51 -19.58 21.10
C MET A 437 15.66 -19.55 19.57
N ILE A 438 14.65 -19.03 18.85
CA ILE A 438 14.72 -18.85 17.41
C ILE A 438 15.80 -17.81 17.03
N ALA A 439 15.88 -16.69 17.75
CA ALA A 439 16.90 -15.67 17.50
C ALA A 439 18.32 -16.21 17.75
N GLU A 440 18.51 -17.02 18.80
CA GLU A 440 19.78 -17.72 19.04
C GLU A 440 20.13 -18.72 17.94
N GLN A 441 19.12 -19.42 17.39
CA GLN A 441 19.31 -20.29 16.23
C GLN A 441 19.73 -19.49 14.99
N ALA A 442 19.05 -18.36 14.72
CA ALA A 442 19.39 -17.45 13.63
C ALA A 442 20.81 -16.90 13.76
N LEU A 443 21.23 -16.54 14.98
CA LEU A 443 22.59 -16.08 15.29
C LEU A 443 23.65 -17.11 14.93
N ARG A 444 23.40 -18.41 15.19
CA ARG A 444 24.32 -19.50 14.80
C ARG A 444 24.38 -19.68 13.29
N LEU A 445 23.25 -19.52 12.60
CA LEU A 445 23.13 -19.74 11.15
C LEU A 445 23.67 -18.56 10.31
N SER A 446 23.63 -17.34 10.84
CA SER A 446 24.05 -16.11 10.14
C SER A 446 25.57 -15.94 10.03
N LYS A 447 26.37 -16.84 10.63
CA LYS A 447 27.84 -16.80 10.60
C LYS A 447 28.43 -15.47 11.10
N GLY A 448 27.78 -14.84 12.08
CA GLY A 448 28.26 -13.61 12.73
C GLY A 448 27.79 -12.30 12.09
N GLN A 449 26.87 -12.36 11.11
CA GLN A 449 26.27 -11.17 10.47
C GLN A 449 25.07 -10.60 11.24
N LEU A 450 24.64 -11.27 12.32
CA LEU A 450 23.42 -10.96 13.06
C LEU A 450 23.74 -10.44 14.46
N GLU A 451 23.06 -9.39 14.86
CA GLU A 451 22.97 -8.95 16.25
C GLU A 451 21.62 -9.37 16.85
N HIS A 452 21.63 -9.91 18.07
CA HIS A 452 20.42 -10.23 18.81
C HIS A 452 20.28 -9.30 20.01
N ILE A 453 19.15 -8.58 20.06
CA ILE A 453 18.77 -7.67 21.14
C ILE A 453 17.57 -8.27 21.87
N SER A 454 17.75 -8.58 23.15
CA SER A 454 16.65 -8.97 24.03
C SER A 454 16.19 -7.78 24.85
N ILE A 455 14.88 -7.52 24.90
CA ILE A 455 14.29 -6.42 25.67
C ILE A 455 13.63 -6.98 26.93
N GLU A 456 14.09 -6.49 28.07
CA GLU A 456 13.65 -6.95 29.39
C GLU A 456 12.19 -6.58 29.68
N GLY A 457 11.49 -7.48 30.37
CA GLY A 457 10.11 -7.25 30.84
C GLY A 457 9.03 -7.22 29.75
N CYS A 458 9.35 -7.64 28.53
CA CYS A 458 8.38 -7.74 27.43
C CYS A 458 8.36 -9.14 26.82
N GLY A 459 7.20 -9.50 26.26
CA GLY A 459 6.99 -10.76 25.56
C GLY A 459 7.06 -10.59 24.04
N HIS A 460 6.03 -11.03 23.34
CA HIS A 460 6.07 -11.15 21.88
C HIS A 460 6.11 -9.81 21.15
N SER A 461 5.60 -8.72 21.73
CA SER A 461 5.48 -7.43 21.04
C SER A 461 6.34 -6.32 21.68
N PRO A 462 7.68 -6.39 21.69
CA PRO A 462 8.51 -5.39 22.38
C PRO A 462 8.24 -3.93 21.97
N HIS A 463 7.98 -3.71 20.68
CA HIS A 463 7.65 -2.40 20.11
C HIS A 463 6.32 -1.80 20.62
N LEU A 464 5.44 -2.62 21.20
CA LEU A 464 4.15 -2.21 21.79
C LEU A 464 4.17 -2.26 23.32
N GLU A 465 4.81 -3.29 23.88
CA GLU A 465 4.88 -3.52 25.33
C GLU A 465 5.91 -2.61 26.02
N ALA A 466 7.01 -2.26 25.34
CA ALA A 466 8.15 -1.55 25.91
C ALA A 466 8.69 -0.49 24.94
N LEU A 467 7.80 0.34 24.38
CA LEU A 467 8.10 1.30 23.31
C LEU A 467 9.34 2.17 23.57
N GLU A 468 9.52 2.70 24.77
CA GLU A 468 10.67 3.57 25.09
C GLU A 468 12.00 2.82 25.02
N GLN A 469 12.07 1.64 25.65
CA GLN A 469 13.27 0.78 25.59
C GLN A 469 13.52 0.31 24.16
N PHE A 470 12.46 -0.06 23.45
CA PHE A 470 12.53 -0.47 22.05
C PHE A 470 13.10 0.64 21.16
N CYS A 471 12.55 1.85 21.22
CA CYS A 471 13.02 3.01 20.44
C CYS A 471 14.47 3.38 20.79
N SER A 472 14.85 3.35 22.08
CA SER A 472 16.23 3.64 22.49
C SER A 472 17.24 2.68 21.86
N LYS A 473 16.95 1.37 21.87
CA LYS A 473 17.79 0.36 21.21
C LYS A 473 17.77 0.50 19.69
N LEU A 474 16.60 0.78 19.11
CA LEU A 474 16.43 0.94 17.67
C LEU A 474 17.22 2.13 17.11
N SER A 475 17.18 3.29 17.77
CA SER A 475 17.92 4.48 17.33
C SER A 475 19.44 4.27 17.29
N ALA A 476 19.99 3.47 18.23
CA ALA A 476 21.41 3.13 18.21
C ALA A 476 21.77 2.27 16.99
N GLN A 477 20.90 1.32 16.61
CA GLN A 477 21.12 0.42 15.47
C GLN A 477 20.98 1.12 14.12
N LEU A 478 20.03 2.04 14.03
CA LEU A 478 19.73 2.81 12.82
C LEU A 478 20.63 4.04 12.63
N ALA A 479 21.52 4.33 13.58
CA ALA A 479 22.50 5.42 13.45
C ALA A 479 23.49 5.11 12.32
N THR A 480 23.78 6.13 11.48
CA THR A 480 24.77 6.04 10.40
C THR A 480 26.17 5.70 10.95
N GLU A 481 27.05 5.15 10.11
CA GLU A 481 28.43 4.77 10.49
C GLU A 481 29.19 5.93 11.17
N SER A 482 28.98 7.17 10.76
CA SER A 482 29.59 8.37 11.38
C SER A 482 29.09 8.65 12.81
N ASN A 483 27.90 8.18 13.19
CA ASN A 483 27.29 8.41 14.50
C ASN A 483 27.48 7.25 15.48
N ARG A 484 27.77 6.02 15.03
CA ARG A 484 28.04 4.87 15.92
C ARG A 484 29.25 5.11 16.83
N SER A 485 30.22 5.92 16.39
CA SER A 485 31.42 6.33 17.16
C SER A 485 31.13 7.18 18.40
N ASN A 486 29.94 7.79 18.51
CA ASN A 486 29.55 8.65 19.63
C ASN A 486 28.73 7.90 20.69
N PHE A 487 28.41 6.62 20.46
CA PHE A 487 27.62 5.76 21.36
C PHE A 487 28.43 4.60 21.96
N ILE A 488 29.73 4.51 21.64
CA ILE A 488 30.73 3.62 22.26
C ILE A 488 31.65 4.48 23.11
#